data_AF-A0A950QHF0-F1
#
_entry.id   AF-A0A950QHF0-F1
#
_cell.length_a   1.000
_cell.length_b   1.000
_cell.length_c   1.000
_cell.angle_alpha   90.00
_cell.angle_beta   90.00
_cell.angle_gamma   90.00
#
_symmetry.space_group_name_H-M   'P 1'
#
loop_
_entity.id
_entity.type
_entity.pdbx_description
1 polymer ?
#
loop_
_entity_poly.entity_id
_entity_poly.type
_entity_poly.pdbx_seq_one_letter_code
_entity_poly.pdbx_strand_id
1 'polypeptide(L)'
;PPRVTGVERTIIAGAPDVRHISTSLVERQNLTMRMQMRRFTRLTNGFSKKVENLKAAVALHFAHYNFVRLHKSLRITPAMAAGISDRLWTLQELVEETSR
;
A
#
# COMPACT_ATOMS: atom_id res chain seq x y z
N PRO A 1 10.98 -0.08 24.27
CA PRO A 1 9.74 -0.20 23.45
C PRO A 1 8.55 -0.59 24.33
N PRO A 2 7.35 -0.05 24.10
CA PRO A 2 6.15 -0.50 24.81
C PRO A 2 5.93 -2.01 24.55
N ARG A 3 5.67 -2.76 25.61
CA ARG A 3 5.44 -4.21 25.57
C ARG A 3 3.93 -4.43 25.46
N VAL A 4 3.49 -5.07 24.39
CA VAL A 4 2.07 -5.43 24.25
C VAL A 4 1.73 -6.50 25.30
N THR A 5 0.74 -6.23 26.16
CA THR A 5 0.32 -7.10 27.27
C THR A 5 -0.78 -8.08 26.89
N GLY A 6 -1.54 -7.80 25.83
CA GLY A 6 -2.60 -8.66 25.33
C GLY A 6 -3.23 -8.10 24.06
N VAL A 7 -3.94 -8.95 23.31
CA VAL A 7 -4.71 -8.59 22.12
C VAL A 7 -6.06 -9.28 22.21
N GLU A 8 -7.14 -8.51 22.20
CA GLU A 8 -8.52 -9.01 22.16
C GLU A 8 -9.13 -8.73 20.78
N ARG A 9 -9.96 -9.66 20.28
CA ARG A 9 -10.64 -9.53 18.99
C ARG A 9 -12.14 -9.41 19.24
N THR A 10 -12.71 -8.27 18.87
CA THR A 10 -14.14 -8.02 18.97
C THR A 10 -14.72 -7.79 17.58
N ILE A 11 -15.81 -8.47 17.27
CA ILE A 11 -16.54 -8.25 16.02
C ILE A 11 -17.44 -7.04 16.23
N ILE A 12 -17.14 -5.94 15.54
CA ILE A 12 -17.96 -4.70 15.61
C ILE A 12 -19.15 -4.77 14.66
N ALA A 13 -19.03 -5.48 13.53
CA ALA A 13 -20.11 -5.67 12.56
C ALA A 13 -19.90 -6.93 11.69
N GLY A 14 -21.00 -7.58 11.31
CA GLY A 14 -21.02 -8.71 10.37
C GLY A 14 -20.60 -10.06 10.96
N ALA A 15 -20.34 -11.03 10.08
CA ALA A 15 -19.86 -12.37 10.41
C ALA A 15 -18.49 -12.64 9.73
N PRO A 16 -17.41 -12.01 10.23
CA PRO A 16 -16.08 -12.16 9.63
C PRO A 16 -15.54 -13.58 9.84
N ASP A 17 -14.83 -14.12 8.84
CA ASP A 17 -14.04 -15.34 9.00
C ASP A 17 -12.89 -15.07 9.99
N VAL A 18 -12.93 -15.75 11.14
CA VAL A 18 -11.97 -15.59 12.25
C VAL A 18 -10.52 -15.78 11.79
N ARG A 19 -10.28 -16.59 10.76
CA ARG A 19 -8.94 -16.83 10.20
C ARG A 19 -8.35 -15.59 9.53
N HIS A 20 -9.18 -14.68 9.03
CA HIS A 20 -8.76 -13.45 8.37
C HIS A 20 -8.70 -12.23 9.30
N ILE A 21 -9.11 -12.37 10.57
CA ILE A 21 -9.05 -11.29 11.55
C ILE A 21 -7.59 -11.03 11.93
N SER A 22 -6.98 -10.03 11.29
CA SER A 22 -5.62 -9.57 11.59
C SER A 22 -5.44 -8.12 11.16
N THR A 23 -4.75 -7.33 11.99
CA THR A 23 -4.30 -5.97 11.61
C THR A 23 -2.96 -5.99 10.86
N SER A 24 -2.23 -7.11 10.93
CA SER A 24 -0.84 -7.21 10.44
C SER A 24 -0.67 -6.86 8.96
N LEU A 25 -1.65 -7.19 8.12
CA LEU A 25 -1.62 -6.90 6.68
C LEU A 25 -1.73 -5.39 6.41
N VAL A 26 -2.71 -4.73 7.05
CA VAL A 26 -2.93 -3.29 6.95
C VAL A 26 -1.76 -2.53 7.59
N GLU A 27 -1.25 -2.99 8.72
CA GLU A 27 -0.07 -2.40 9.38
C GLU A 27 1.18 -2.49 8.50
N ARG A 28 1.41 -3.64 7.83
CA ARG A 28 2.52 -3.82 6.89
C ARG A 28 2.37 -2.91 5.66
N GLN A 29 1.16 -2.76 5.15
CA GLN A 29 0.89 -1.83 4.04
C GLN A 29 1.17 -0.39 4.48
N ASN A 30 0.70 0.02 5.65
CA ASN A 30 0.95 1.34 6.24
C ASN A 30 2.45 1.61 6.43
N LEU A 31 3.19 0.62 6.95
CA LEU A 31 4.65 0.73 7.06
C LEU A 31 5.30 0.92 5.68
N THR A 32 4.87 0.13 4.69
CA THR A 32 5.40 0.23 3.32
C THR A 32 5.19 1.62 2.73
N MET A 33 3.97 2.17 2.86
CA MET A 33 3.67 3.53 2.40
C MET A 33 4.53 4.59 3.10
N ARG A 34 4.68 4.51 4.43
CA ARG A 34 5.50 5.47 5.20
C ARG A 34 6.98 5.42 4.83
N MET A 35 7.51 4.22 4.57
CA MET A 35 8.92 4.03 4.23
C MET A 35 9.25 4.42 2.79
N GLN A 36 8.29 4.30 1.87
CA GLN A 36 8.51 4.54 0.45
C GLN A 36 8.09 5.92 -0.03
N MET A 37 7.32 6.66 0.78
CA MET A 37 6.83 7.99 0.43
C MET A 37 7.29 9.03 1.44
N ARG A 38 8.12 9.97 0.96
CA ARG A 38 8.63 11.07 1.78
C ARG A 38 7.52 11.95 2.38
N ARG A 39 6.33 11.99 1.76
CA ARG A 39 5.16 12.75 2.24
C ARG A 39 4.65 12.31 3.61
N PHE A 40 4.96 11.09 4.04
CA PHE A 40 4.61 10.56 5.36
C PHE A 40 5.80 10.55 6.34
N THR A 41 6.94 11.10 5.95
CA THR A 41 8.10 11.28 6.83
C THR A 41 7.95 12.59 7.62
N ARG A 42 8.23 12.56 8.92
CA ARG A 42 8.19 13.75 9.79
C ARG A 42 9.40 14.65 9.53
N LEU A 43 9.24 15.97 9.70
CA LEU A 43 10.31 16.98 9.57
C LEU A 43 11.08 16.90 8.23
N THR A 44 10.34 16.82 7.13
CA THR A 44 10.92 16.74 5.79
C THR A 44 10.41 17.85 4.89
N ASN A 45 11.22 18.29 3.93
CA ASN A 45 10.79 19.25 2.91
C ASN A 45 9.89 18.62 1.83
N GLY A 46 9.78 17.29 1.78
CA GLY A 46 8.99 16.55 0.81
C GLY A 46 7.51 16.35 1.16
N PHE A 47 6.87 17.34 1.81
CA PHE A 47 5.45 17.27 2.20
C PHE A 47 4.53 17.84 1.12
N SER A 48 3.24 17.47 1.15
CA SER A 48 2.22 18.06 0.28
C SER A 48 1.50 19.20 0.99
N LYS A 49 1.49 20.38 0.40
CA LYS A 49 0.74 21.54 0.91
C LYS A 49 -0.78 21.42 0.69
N LYS A 50 -1.15 20.74 -0.38
CA LYS A 50 -2.54 20.50 -0.81
C LYS A 50 -2.88 19.03 -0.65
N VAL A 51 -4.11 18.72 -0.22
CA VAL A 51 -4.58 17.35 -0.02
C VAL A 51 -4.64 16.61 -1.36
N GLU A 52 -4.94 17.31 -2.45
CA GLU A 52 -4.99 16.79 -3.82
C GLU A 52 -3.62 16.22 -4.23
N ASN A 53 -2.54 16.93 -3.88
CA ASN A 53 -1.17 16.48 -4.18
C ASN A 53 -0.76 15.26 -3.34
N LEU A 54 -1.29 15.14 -2.12
CA LEU A 54 -1.10 13.94 -1.31
C LEU A 54 -1.85 12.76 -1.92
N LYS A 55 -3.13 12.95 -2.29
CA LYS A 55 -3.95 11.94 -2.96
C LYS A 55 -3.29 11.43 -4.24
N ALA A 56 -2.84 12.34 -5.11
CA ALA A 56 -2.15 11.99 -6.35
C ALA A 56 -0.87 11.18 -6.10
N ALA A 57 -0.07 11.56 -5.11
CA ALA A 57 1.14 10.82 -4.77
C ALA A 57 0.85 9.43 -4.19
N VAL A 58 -0.19 9.29 -3.38
CA VAL A 58 -0.63 7.99 -2.84
C VAL A 58 -1.13 7.10 -3.99
N ALA A 59 -1.95 7.65 -4.89
CA ALA A 59 -2.41 6.92 -6.07
C ALA A 59 -1.23 6.43 -6.94
N LEU A 60 -0.26 7.30 -7.21
CA LEU A 60 0.94 6.95 -7.98
C LEU A 60 1.76 5.85 -7.28
N HIS A 61 1.95 5.95 -5.97
CA HIS A 61 2.65 4.91 -5.19
C HIS A 61 1.92 3.56 -5.25
N PHE A 62 0.59 3.58 -5.10
CA PHE A 62 -0.24 2.38 -5.21
C PHE A 62 -0.14 1.75 -6.60
N ALA A 63 -0.22 2.55 -7.66
CA ALA A 63 -0.11 2.04 -9.03
C ALA A 63 1.26 1.41 -9.27
N HIS A 64 2.34 2.10 -8.91
CA HIS A 64 3.70 1.55 -9.00
C HIS A 64 3.87 0.25 -8.19
N TYR A 65 3.38 0.20 -6.96
CA TYR A 65 3.51 -0.97 -6.09
C TYR A 65 2.75 -2.19 -6.65
N ASN A 66 1.55 -1.99 -7.19
CA ASN A 66 0.70 -3.08 -7.64
C ASN A 66 1.02 -3.57 -9.06
N PHE A 67 1.46 -2.69 -9.97
CA PHE A 67 1.61 -3.04 -11.39
C PHE A 67 3.05 -3.14 -11.88
N VAL A 68 3.99 -2.38 -11.30
CA VAL A 68 5.38 -2.30 -11.80
C VAL A 68 6.34 -3.06 -10.88
N ARG A 69 6.12 -3.03 -9.58
CA ARG A 69 7.07 -3.60 -8.61
C ARG A 69 6.84 -5.09 -8.39
N LEU A 70 7.87 -5.90 -8.65
CA LEU A 70 7.87 -7.32 -8.26
C LEU A 70 7.86 -7.46 -6.73
N HIS A 71 6.89 -8.23 -6.22
CA HIS A 71 6.77 -8.49 -4.80
C HIS A 71 7.70 -9.63 -4.39
N LYS A 72 8.62 -9.37 -3.44
CA LYS A 72 9.69 -10.31 -3.05
C LYS A 72 9.18 -11.72 -2.73
N SER A 73 8.08 -11.83 -2.00
CA SER A 73 7.52 -13.14 -1.61
C SER A 73 6.65 -13.78 -2.68
N LEU A 74 5.96 -12.98 -3.51
CA LEU A 74 5.05 -13.53 -4.53
C LEU A 74 5.78 -13.87 -5.82
N ARG A 75 6.97 -13.27 -6.05
CA ARG A 75 7.76 -13.36 -7.29
C ARG A 75 7.06 -12.80 -8.54
N ILE A 76 5.83 -12.34 -8.39
CA ILE A 76 5.02 -11.60 -9.36
C ILE A 76 4.53 -10.28 -8.75
N THR A 77 3.83 -9.45 -9.51
CA THR A 77 3.24 -8.23 -8.96
C THR A 77 1.96 -8.54 -8.17
N PRO A 78 1.57 -7.68 -7.20
CA PRO A 78 0.30 -7.82 -6.52
C PRO A 78 -0.92 -7.83 -7.46
N ALA A 79 -0.92 -7.00 -8.52
CA ALA A 79 -2.00 -7.00 -9.51
C ALA A 79 -2.10 -8.32 -10.27
N MET A 80 -0.95 -8.96 -10.58
CA MET A 80 -0.94 -10.29 -11.18
C MET A 80 -1.45 -11.37 -10.23
N ALA A 81 -1.01 -11.34 -8.97
CA ALA A 81 -1.49 -12.28 -7.95
C ALA A 81 -3.01 -12.16 -7.71
N ALA A 82 -3.57 -10.96 -7.90
CA ALA A 82 -5.00 -10.69 -7.79
C ALA A 82 -5.78 -10.97 -9.09
N GLY A 83 -5.12 -11.36 -10.19
CA GLY A 83 -5.75 -11.58 -11.50
C GLY A 83 -6.24 -10.31 -12.21
N ILE A 84 -5.75 -9.14 -11.79
CA ILE A 84 -6.10 -7.83 -12.38
C ILE A 84 -5.24 -7.53 -13.62
N SER A 85 -4.01 -8.04 -13.66
CA SER A 85 -3.08 -7.90 -14.78
C SER A 85 -2.46 -9.25 -15.09
N ASP A 86 -2.22 -9.55 -16.36
CA ASP A 86 -1.54 -10.77 -16.81
C ASP A 86 -0.02 -10.56 -16.97
N ARG A 87 0.44 -9.31 -16.94
CA ARG A 87 1.84 -8.93 -17.15
C ARG A 87 2.34 -7.86 -16.18
N LEU A 88 3.67 -7.73 -16.16
CA LEU A 88 4.38 -6.63 -15.51
C LEU A 88 4.22 -5.34 -16.33
N TRP A 89 3.95 -4.23 -15.66
CA TRP A 89 3.99 -2.92 -16.31
C TRP A 89 5.41 -2.35 -16.30
N THR A 90 5.76 -1.65 -17.37
CA THR A 90 6.95 -0.81 -17.41
C THR A 90 6.69 0.52 -16.73
N LEU A 91 7.75 1.23 -16.35
CA LEU A 91 7.62 2.59 -15.83
C LEU A 91 7.03 3.55 -16.87
N GLN A 92 7.30 3.32 -18.15
CA GLN A 92 6.75 4.14 -19.23
C GLN A 92 5.21 4.04 -19.26
N GLU A 93 4.68 2.82 -19.25
CA GLU A 93 3.23 2.58 -19.23
C GLU A 93 2.57 3.22 -18.01
N LEU A 94 3.22 3.14 -16.85
CA LEU A 94 2.71 3.81 -15.65
C LEU A 94 2.60 5.33 -15.85
N VAL A 95 3.62 5.97 -16.43
CA VAL A 95 3.61 7.42 -16.67
C VAL A 95 2.55 7.80 -17.70
N GLU A 96 2.43 7.04 -18.79
CA GLU A 96 1.43 7.25 -19.83
C GLU A 96 0.01 7.17 -19.27
N GLU A 97 -0.30 6.16 -18.46
CA GLU A 97 -1.63 6.02 -17.84
C GLU A 97 -1.92 7.10 -16.80
N THR A 98 -0.89 7.62 -16.11
CA THR A 98 -1.08 8.72 -15.15
C THR A 98 -1.21 10.10 -15.78
N SER A 99 -0.86 10.23 -17.07
CA SER A 99 -0.89 11.49 -17.81
C SER A 99 -2.18 11.70 -18.61
N ARG A 100 -3.04 10.68 -18.67
CA ARG A 100 -4.38 10.77 -19.25
C ARG A 100 -5.35 11.48 -18.30
#